data_AF-A0A8S3G8Z3-F1
#
_entry.id   AF-A0A8S3G8Z3-F1
#
_cell.length_a   1.000
_cell.length_b   1.000
_cell.length_c   1.000
_cell.angle_alpha   90.00
_cell.angle_beta   90.00
_cell.angle_gamma   90.00
#
_symmetry.space_group_name_H-M   'P 1'
#
loop_
_entity.id
_entity.type
_entity.pdbx_description
1 polymer ?
#
loop_
_entity_poly.entity_id
_entity_poly.type
_entity_poly.pdbx_seq_one_letter_code
_entity_poly.pdbx_strand_id
1 'polypeptide(L)'
;ETVTQQRTVLLDIPARLQWENGHGYCGETAIQSFGLYYGAWISQKLVRDINKGEYLLQKLSVDDYRDSTHTLTVLHFTYNEWNWENSVQPQFDDFCRWIKRSIIQGYPAMFAAYLLYLQDENYDHIMPA
;
A
#
# COMPACT_ATOMS: atom_id res chain seq x y z
N GLU A 1 -22.16 -17.98 -26.78
CA GLU A 1 -21.64 -17.34 -25.54
C GLU A 1 -20.15 -17.18 -25.67
N THR A 2 -19.65 -15.93 -25.63
CA THR A 2 -18.22 -15.67 -25.71
C THR A 2 -17.67 -15.75 -24.29
N VAL A 3 -16.93 -16.82 -23.98
CA VAL A 3 -16.23 -16.95 -22.70
C VAL A 3 -15.11 -15.90 -22.71
N THR A 4 -15.30 -14.80 -21.98
CA THR A 4 -14.24 -13.81 -21.75
C THR A 4 -13.16 -14.50 -20.91
N GLN A 5 -12.07 -14.91 -21.55
CA GLN A 5 -10.94 -15.53 -20.86
C GLN A 5 -10.45 -14.56 -19.77
N GLN A 6 -10.52 -15.00 -18.52
CA GLN A 6 -10.09 -14.20 -17.38
C GLN A 6 -8.58 -14.03 -17.47
N ARG A 7 -8.12 -12.85 -17.91
CA ARG A 7 -6.68 -12.55 -18.01
C ARG A 7 -6.13 -12.39 -16.60
N THR A 8 -5.29 -13.33 -16.18
CA THR A 8 -4.47 -13.20 -14.97
C THR A 8 -3.34 -12.23 -15.26
N VAL A 9 -3.24 -11.16 -14.47
CA VAL A 9 -2.13 -10.22 -14.49
C VAL A 9 -1.45 -10.33 -13.13
N LEU A 10 -0.15 -10.62 -13.14
CA LEU A 10 0.70 -10.64 -11.96
C LEU A 10 1.88 -9.72 -12.24
N LEU A 11 2.09 -8.73 -11.38
CA LEU A 11 3.24 -7.84 -11.46
C LEU A 11 4.47 -8.57 -10.91
N ASP A 12 5.63 -8.30 -11.49
CA ASP A 12 6.92 -8.85 -11.05
C ASP A 12 7.44 -8.12 -9.80
N ILE A 13 6.61 -8.11 -8.74
CA ILE A 13 6.97 -7.52 -7.45
C ILE A 13 7.83 -8.55 -6.70
N PRO A 14 9.08 -8.22 -6.35
CA PRO A 14 9.96 -9.18 -5.72
C PRO A 14 9.50 -9.57 -4.31
N ALA A 15 9.85 -10.80 -3.92
CA ALA A 15 9.68 -11.28 -2.56
C ALA A 15 10.43 -10.39 -1.56
N ARG A 16 9.90 -10.28 -0.35
CA ARG A 16 10.37 -9.32 0.65
C ARG A 16 10.38 -9.93 2.05
N LEU A 17 11.29 -9.43 2.88
CA LEU A 17 11.40 -9.73 4.30
C LEU A 17 11.05 -8.47 5.09
N GLN A 18 10.08 -8.59 5.98
CA GLN A 18 9.71 -7.54 6.90
C GLN A 18 10.51 -7.68 8.20
N TRP A 19 10.91 -6.56 8.80
CA TRP A 19 11.42 -6.58 10.17
C TRP A 19 10.26 -6.65 11.18
N GLU A 20 10.33 -7.59 12.13
CA GLU A 20 9.29 -7.84 13.13
C GLU A 20 9.39 -6.95 14.39
N ASN A 21 9.99 -5.76 14.29
CA ASN A 21 10.19 -4.85 15.41
C ASN A 21 9.59 -3.46 15.15
N GLY A 22 9.46 -2.66 16.21
CA GLY A 22 8.97 -1.27 16.11
C GLY A 22 7.60 -1.15 15.46
N HIS A 23 6.64 -1.97 15.92
CA HIS A 23 5.26 -2.05 15.40
C HIS A 23 5.12 -2.64 13.98
N GLY A 24 6.15 -3.35 13.49
CA GLY A 24 6.14 -3.94 12.15
C GLY A 24 6.63 -2.96 11.11
N TYR A 25 6.89 -3.44 9.89
CA TYR A 25 7.41 -2.64 8.76
C TYR A 25 6.58 -2.85 7.48
N CYS A 26 5.30 -3.18 7.61
CA CYS A 26 4.48 -3.63 6.47
C CYS A 26 4.38 -2.57 5.36
N GLY A 27 4.15 -1.31 5.73
CA GLY A 27 4.13 -0.17 4.81
C GLY A 27 5.49 0.09 4.16
N GLU A 28 6.57 0.13 4.93
CA GLU A 28 7.92 0.35 4.41
C GLU A 28 8.39 -0.79 3.51
N THR A 29 8.02 -2.01 3.84
CA THR A 29 8.32 -3.21 3.06
C THR A 29 7.56 -3.18 1.73
N ALA A 30 6.31 -2.69 1.71
CA ALA A 30 5.58 -2.46 0.47
C ALA A 30 6.23 -1.36 -0.40
N ILE A 31 6.65 -0.23 0.19
CA ILE A 31 7.38 0.83 -0.53
C ILE A 31 8.70 0.31 -1.12
N GLN A 32 9.47 -0.46 -0.35
CA GLN A 32 10.68 -1.11 -0.83
C GLN A 32 10.40 -2.01 -2.04
N SER A 33 9.35 -2.84 -1.97
CA SER A 33 8.94 -3.70 -3.08
C SER A 33 8.53 -2.91 -4.33
N PHE A 34 7.85 -1.78 -4.19
CA PHE A 34 7.50 -0.93 -5.32
C PHE A 34 8.72 -0.25 -5.93
N GLY A 35 9.65 0.22 -5.10
CA GLY A 35 10.93 0.73 -5.58
C GLY A 35 11.64 -0.32 -6.43
N LEU A 36 11.76 -1.54 -5.92
CA LEU A 36 12.42 -2.64 -6.61
C LEU A 36 11.72 -3.01 -7.93
N TYR A 37 10.39 -3.00 -7.96
CA TYR A 37 9.60 -3.21 -9.18
C TYR A 37 9.98 -2.20 -10.28
N TYR A 38 10.30 -0.95 -9.90
CA TYR A 38 10.78 0.09 -10.82
C TYR A 38 12.30 0.15 -10.97
N GLY A 39 13.06 -0.79 -10.40
CA GLY A 39 14.52 -0.85 -10.50
C GLY A 39 15.29 0.03 -9.50
N ALA A 40 14.62 0.57 -8.48
CA ALA A 40 15.22 1.38 -7.43
C ALA A 40 15.26 0.63 -6.09
N TRP A 41 16.44 0.53 -5.46
CA TRP A 41 16.51 0.00 -4.10
C TRP A 41 16.25 1.10 -3.06
N ILE A 42 15.24 0.90 -2.21
CA ILE A 42 14.88 1.79 -1.11
C ILE A 42 14.92 0.97 0.19
N SER A 43 15.64 1.45 1.21
CA SER A 43 15.70 0.74 2.49
C SER A 43 14.44 1.00 3.32
N GLN A 44 13.95 -0.01 4.03
CA GLN A 44 12.80 0.15 4.93
C GLN A 44 13.05 1.21 6.02
N LYS A 45 14.29 1.29 6.52
CA LYS A 45 14.75 2.32 7.47
C LYS A 45 14.60 3.73 6.88
N LEU A 46 14.98 3.94 5.63
CA LEU A 46 14.87 5.25 4.97
C LEU A 46 13.42 5.70 4.87
N VAL A 47 12.51 4.80 4.47
CA VAL A 47 11.06 5.09 4.42
C VAL A 47 10.55 5.53 5.79
N ARG A 48 10.91 4.77 6.84
CA ARG A 48 10.52 5.09 8.22
C ARG A 48 11.09 6.42 8.71
N ASP A 49 12.33 6.73 8.39
CA ASP A 49 12.98 7.97 8.81
C ASP A 49 12.33 9.19 8.14
N ILE A 50 12.01 9.10 6.85
CA ILE A 50 11.28 10.14 6.11
C ILE A 50 9.88 10.33 6.71
N ASN A 51 9.18 9.22 6.95
CA ASN A 51 7.83 9.24 7.52
C ASN A 51 7.82 9.61 9.01
N LYS A 52 8.99 9.66 9.66
CA LYS A 52 9.19 9.92 11.09
C LYS A 52 8.47 8.90 12.01
N GLY A 53 8.35 7.66 11.54
CA GLY A 53 7.63 6.60 12.23
C GLY A 53 7.09 5.56 11.25
N GLU A 54 6.31 4.61 11.77
CA GLU A 54 5.66 3.58 10.95
C GLU A 54 4.88 4.18 9.78
N TYR A 55 5.11 3.66 8.58
CA TYR A 55 4.36 4.01 7.38
C TYR A 55 2.95 3.42 7.42
N LEU A 56 1.96 4.29 7.59
CA LEU A 56 0.54 3.95 7.59
C LEU A 56 -0.17 4.63 6.41
N LEU A 57 -1.23 4.01 5.88
CA LEU A 57 -1.98 4.59 4.75
C LEU A 57 -2.82 5.80 5.15
N GLN A 58 -3.06 6.01 6.44
CA GLN A 58 -3.81 7.13 6.97
C GLN A 58 -3.22 7.61 8.30
N LYS A 59 -3.51 8.86 8.65
CA LYS A 59 -3.21 9.40 9.98
C LYS A 59 -4.09 8.72 11.03
N LEU A 60 -3.52 8.42 12.19
CA LEU A 60 -4.26 7.83 13.31
C LEU A 60 -4.94 8.88 14.20
N SER A 61 -4.44 10.12 14.19
CA SER A 61 -5.00 11.22 14.98
C SER A 61 -4.67 12.58 14.36
N VAL A 62 -5.28 13.64 14.89
CA VAL A 62 -4.99 15.04 14.50
C VAL A 62 -3.54 15.44 14.81
N ASP A 63 -2.95 14.87 15.85
CA ASP A 63 -1.57 15.13 16.27
C ASP A 63 -0.56 14.22 15.56
N ASP A 64 -1.03 13.33 14.68
CA ASP A 64 -0.19 12.46 13.88
C ASP A 64 0.50 13.26 12.78
N TYR A 65 1.80 13.49 12.97
CA TYR A 65 2.66 14.20 12.03
C TYR A 65 3.15 13.33 10.88
N ARG A 66 2.83 12.02 10.87
CA ARG A 66 3.15 11.10 9.77
C ARG A 66 2.28 11.41 8.56
N ASP A 67 2.88 11.34 7.39
CA ASP A 67 2.23 11.66 6.13
C ASP A 67 2.76 10.73 5.04
N SER A 68 1.93 9.76 4.67
CA SER A 68 2.21 8.78 3.63
C SER A 68 2.52 9.46 2.29
N THR A 69 1.75 10.51 1.96
CA THR A 69 1.88 11.26 0.71
C THR A 69 3.17 12.06 0.65
N HIS A 70 3.60 12.63 1.77
CA HIS A 70 4.91 13.29 1.89
C HIS A 70 6.04 12.31 1.62
N THR A 71 5.97 11.12 2.21
CA THR A 71 6.99 10.07 2.02
C THR A 71 7.09 9.63 0.56
N LEU A 72 5.94 9.39 -0.10
CA LEU A 72 5.90 9.08 -1.53
C LEU A 72 6.50 10.20 -2.39
N THR A 73 6.21 11.46 -2.05
CA THR A 73 6.73 12.63 -2.76
C THR A 73 8.25 12.75 -2.62
N VAL A 74 8.81 12.60 -1.41
CA VAL A 74 10.26 12.65 -1.16
C VAL A 74 10.99 11.51 -1.87
N LEU A 75 10.36 10.34 -1.97
CA LEU A 75 10.91 9.19 -2.70
C LEU A 75 10.66 9.26 -4.22
N HIS A 76 10.09 10.36 -4.71
CA HIS A 76 9.80 10.60 -6.13
C HIS A 76 8.85 9.58 -6.79
N PHE A 77 7.95 8.98 -6.01
CA PHE A 77 6.88 8.18 -6.59
C PHE A 77 5.82 9.09 -7.25
N THR A 78 5.33 8.67 -8.41
CA THR A 78 4.04 9.13 -8.93
C THR A 78 2.96 8.19 -8.42
N TYR A 79 1.95 8.73 -7.75
CA TYR A 79 0.93 7.92 -7.06
C TYR A 79 -0.49 8.46 -7.29
N ASN A 80 -1.47 7.61 -7.03
CA ASN A 80 -2.89 7.95 -7.01
C ASN A 80 -3.50 7.36 -5.73
N GLU A 81 -4.27 8.16 -5.01
CA GLU A 81 -4.93 7.74 -3.78
C GLU A 81 -6.40 7.43 -4.01
N TRP A 82 -6.89 6.39 -3.33
CA TRP A 82 -8.31 6.10 -3.30
C TRP A 82 -9.07 7.21 -2.58
N ASN A 83 -9.98 7.88 -3.28
CA ASN A 83 -10.81 8.96 -2.74
C ASN A 83 -11.99 8.39 -1.93
N TRP A 84 -11.68 7.85 -0.75
CA TRP A 84 -12.70 7.27 0.14
C TRP A 84 -13.69 8.31 0.67
N GLU A 85 -13.28 9.57 0.86
CA GLU A 85 -14.15 10.63 1.41
C GLU A 85 -15.33 10.96 0.50
N ASN A 86 -15.12 10.91 -0.82
CA ASN A 86 -16.13 11.29 -1.81
C ASN A 86 -16.75 10.08 -2.55
N SER A 87 -16.43 8.85 -2.13
CA SER A 87 -16.96 7.64 -2.76
C SER A 87 -18.29 7.20 -2.17
N VAL A 88 -19.21 6.75 -3.03
CA VAL A 88 -20.54 6.26 -2.65
C VAL A 88 -20.42 4.96 -1.83
N GLN A 89 -21.20 4.84 -0.76
CA GLN A 89 -21.25 3.64 0.07
C GLN A 89 -22.27 2.62 -0.48
N PRO A 90 -21.99 1.29 -0.43
CA PRO A 90 -20.77 0.66 0.07
C PRO A 90 -19.60 0.75 -0.92
N GLN A 91 -18.39 1.02 -0.41
CA GLN A 91 -17.21 1.30 -1.26
C GLN A 91 -16.43 0.05 -1.71
N PHE A 92 -16.69 -1.13 -1.12
CA PHE A 92 -15.82 -2.31 -1.27
C PHE A 92 -15.61 -2.73 -2.74
N ASP A 93 -16.68 -2.89 -3.51
CA ASP A 93 -16.57 -3.35 -4.90
C ASP A 93 -15.86 -2.32 -5.79
N ASP A 94 -16.13 -1.03 -5.57
CA ASP A 94 -15.49 0.06 -6.32
C ASP A 94 -14.00 0.13 -6.01
N PHE A 95 -13.63 -0.03 -4.73
CA PHE A 95 -12.25 -0.13 -4.27
C PHE A 95 -11.51 -1.32 -4.90
N CYS A 96 -12.09 -2.51 -4.87
CA CYS A 96 -11.50 -3.69 -5.51
C CYS A 96 -11.34 -3.51 -7.03
N ARG A 97 -12.31 -2.87 -7.69
CA ARG A 97 -12.21 -2.54 -9.11
C ARG A 97 -11.12 -1.51 -9.39
N TRP A 98 -10.92 -0.54 -8.51
CA TRP A 98 -9.83 0.45 -8.61
C TRP A 98 -8.45 -0.22 -8.50
N ILE A 99 -8.21 -1.05 -7.48
CA ILE A 99 -6.97 -1.83 -7.34
C ILE A 99 -6.72 -2.70 -8.59
N LYS A 100 -7.74 -3.44 -9.03
CA LYS A 100 -7.63 -4.31 -10.21
C LYS A 100 -7.26 -3.53 -11.48
N ARG A 101 -7.82 -2.33 -11.67
CA ARG A 101 -7.48 -1.48 -12.82
C ARG A 101 -6.01 -1.03 -12.78
N SER A 102 -5.50 -0.65 -11.60
CA SER A 102 -4.08 -0.29 -11.42
C SER A 102 -3.17 -1.45 -11.82
N ILE A 103 -3.44 -2.65 -11.29
CA ILE A 103 -2.64 -3.85 -11.58
C ILE A 103 -2.66 -4.20 -13.07
N ILE A 104 -3.84 -4.14 -13.72
CA ILE A 104 -3.97 -4.41 -15.17
C ILE A 104 -3.16 -3.41 -16.00
N GLN A 105 -2.98 -2.19 -15.52
CA GLN A 105 -2.20 -1.15 -16.18
C GLN A 105 -0.69 -1.25 -15.90
N GLY A 106 -0.25 -2.17 -15.04
CA GLY A 106 1.15 -2.30 -14.65
C GLY A 106 1.55 -1.46 -13.44
N TYR A 107 0.60 -0.86 -12.74
CA TYR A 107 0.87 -0.07 -11.54
C TYR A 107 0.66 -0.92 -10.29
N PRO A 108 1.69 -1.10 -9.45
CA PRO A 108 1.53 -1.78 -8.19
C PRO A 108 0.68 -0.93 -7.25
N ALA A 109 -0.11 -1.58 -6.41
CA ALA A 109 -1.04 -0.93 -5.49
C ALA A 109 -0.81 -1.42 -4.06
N MET A 110 -1.01 -0.55 -3.07
CA MET A 110 -0.99 -0.95 -1.66
C MET A 110 -2.35 -0.70 -1.02
N PHE A 111 -2.74 -1.60 -0.12
CA PHE A 111 -3.97 -1.45 0.65
C PHE A 111 -3.79 -2.03 2.05
N ALA A 112 -4.64 -1.58 2.96
CA ALA A 112 -4.71 -2.08 4.32
C ALA A 112 -5.81 -3.16 4.43
N ALA A 113 -5.57 -4.17 5.25
CA ALA A 113 -6.54 -5.21 5.56
C ALA A 113 -6.74 -5.34 7.07
N TYR A 114 -7.96 -5.72 7.43
CA TYR A 114 -8.31 -6.14 8.79
C TYR A 114 -8.15 -7.65 8.91
N LEU A 115 -7.43 -8.11 9.92
CA LEU A 115 -7.18 -9.51 10.21
C LEU A 115 -8.12 -9.95 11.33
N LEU A 116 -9.12 -10.77 10.97
CA LEU A 116 -10.21 -11.26 11.82
C LEU A 116 -9.81 -11.87 13.19
N TYR A 117 -8.54 -12.24 13.39
CA TYR A 117 -8.06 -12.92 14.58
C TYR A 117 -6.98 -12.15 15.35
N LEU A 118 -6.65 -10.93 14.92
CA LEU A 118 -5.83 -10.01 15.69
C LEU A 118 -6.76 -8.99 16.36
N GLN A 119 -6.52 -8.74 17.65
CA GLN A 119 -7.20 -7.66 18.38
C GLN A 119 -6.33 -6.40 18.25
N ASP A 120 -6.28 -5.81 17.06
CA ASP A 120 -5.77 -4.45 16.90
C ASP A 120 -6.96 -3.54 16.52
N GLU A 121 -7.05 -2.38 17.17
CA GLU A 121 -8.09 -1.39 16.87
C GLU A 121 -7.81 -0.67 15.55
N ASN A 122 -6.61 -0.85 14.99
CA ASN A 122 -6.16 -0.28 13.72
C ASN A 122 -5.99 -1.36 12.65
N TYR A 123 -5.88 -0.97 11.37
CA TYR A 123 -5.60 -1.91 10.28
C TYR A 123 -4.36 -2.76 10.60
N ASP A 124 -4.55 -4.08 10.67
CA ASP A 124 -3.53 -5.00 11.16
C ASP A 124 -2.36 -5.21 10.17
N HIS A 125 -2.59 -4.95 8.87
CA HIS A 125 -1.58 -5.23 7.87
C HIS A 125 -1.72 -4.41 6.58
N ILE A 126 -0.59 -3.90 6.06
CA ILE A 126 -0.49 -3.28 4.73
C ILE A 126 0.13 -4.27 3.75
N MET A 127 -0.54 -4.46 2.61
CA MET A 127 -0.12 -5.40 1.58
C MET A 127 0.07 -4.69 0.23
N PRO A 128 1.16 -4.98 -0.50
CA PRO A 128 1.27 -4.67 -1.92
C PRO A 128 0.51 -5.69 -2.78
N ALA A 129 0.05 -5.26 -3.95
CA ALA A 129 -0.61 -6.05 -4.99
C ALA A 129 -0.21 -5.59 -6.39
#